data_AF-A0A8X6JTR5-F1
#
_entry.id   AF-A0A8X6JTR5-F1
#
_cell.length_a   1.000
_cell.length_b   1.000
_cell.length_c   1.000
_cell.angle_alpha   90.00
_cell.angle_beta   90.00
_cell.angle_gamma   90.00
#
_symmetry.space_group_name_H-M   'P 1'
#
loop_
_entity.id
_entity.type
_entity.pdbx_description
1 polymer ?
#
loop_
_entity_poly.entity_id
_entity_poly.type
_entity_poly.pdbx_seq_one_letter_code
_entity_poly.pdbx_strand_id
1 'polypeptide(L)'
;PSEYSCINLDDTDDLIVKKIEKAKTDSILGFATLECRPEISNLINIYSVLSNVNVEKVCEEVNKHDMKHFKKELADLIISVISPIRERMNDLLKDQFHLHEILKKGTKKAAEIATHNIKEIKDIIGFAQ
;
A
#
# COMPACT_ATOMS: atom_id res chain seq x y z
N PRO A 1 -8.05 -14.72 -3.95
CA PRO A 1 -7.03 -13.86 -4.58
C PRO A 1 -5.63 -14.46 -4.33
N SER A 2 -4.68 -14.28 -5.26
CA SER A 2 -3.31 -14.79 -5.09
C SER A 2 -2.51 -13.86 -4.17
N GLU A 3 -1.67 -14.40 -3.28
CA GLU A 3 -0.75 -13.57 -2.47
C GLU A 3 0.27 -12.80 -3.32
N TYR A 4 0.52 -13.25 -4.55
CA TYR A 4 1.43 -12.59 -5.49
C TYR A 4 0.80 -11.41 -6.23
N SER A 5 -0.51 -11.15 -6.07
CA SER A 5 -1.16 -10.01 -6.72
C SER A 5 -1.12 -8.72 -5.90
N CYS A 6 -0.61 -8.76 -4.66
CA CYS A 6 -0.55 -7.59 -3.79
C CYS A 6 0.77 -7.51 -3.03
N ILE A 7 1.19 -6.29 -2.72
CA ILE A 7 2.26 -6.00 -1.77
C ILE A 7 1.62 -5.45 -0.51
N ASN A 8 1.86 -6.11 0.62
CA ASN A 8 1.35 -5.69 1.92
C ASN A 8 2.35 -4.75 2.60
N LEU A 9 1.86 -3.90 3.48
CA LEU A 9 2.71 -2.95 4.23
C LEU A 9 3.60 -3.64 5.27
N ASP A 10 3.30 -4.88 5.63
CA ASP A 10 4.06 -5.72 6.55
C ASP A 10 4.88 -6.81 5.85
N ASP A 11 4.85 -6.88 4.51
CA ASP A 11 5.69 -7.81 3.75
C ASP A 11 7.17 -7.55 4.06
N THR A 12 7.97 -8.62 4.17
CA THR A 12 9.43 -8.50 4.29
C THR A 12 10.06 -8.07 2.97
N ASP A 13 11.28 -7.55 3.03
CA ASP A 13 12.00 -7.10 1.82
C ASP A 13 12.18 -8.25 0.81
N ASP A 14 12.52 -9.45 1.30
CA ASP A 14 12.62 -10.66 0.47
C ASP A 14 11.29 -11.03 -0.20
N LEU A 15 10.16 -10.83 0.48
CA LEU A 15 8.84 -11.10 -0.09
C LEU A 15 8.46 -10.07 -1.15
N ILE A 16 8.77 -8.79 -0.93
CA ILE A 16 8.58 -7.71 -1.91
C ILE A 16 9.37 -8.03 -3.18
N VAL A 17 10.66 -8.37 -3.06
CA VAL A 17 11.51 -8.75 -4.20
C VAL A 17 10.87 -9.92 -4.96
N LYS A 18 10.51 -11.01 -4.28
CA LYS A 18 9.91 -12.18 -4.93
C LYS A 18 8.58 -11.87 -5.62
N LYS A 19 7.76 -10.99 -5.05
CA LYS A 19 6.47 -10.58 -5.63
C LYS A 19 6.68 -9.76 -6.90
N ILE A 20 7.62 -8.81 -6.89
CA ILE A 20 7.96 -8.01 -8.07
C ILE A 20 8.64 -8.84 -9.16
N GLU A 21 9.54 -9.75 -8.81
CA GLU A 21 10.18 -10.66 -9.77
C GLU A 21 9.14 -11.51 -10.52
N LYS A 22 8.14 -12.03 -9.80
CA LYS A 22 7.04 -12.82 -10.34
C LYS A 22 5.94 -11.98 -11.00
N ALA A 23 5.97 -10.65 -10.89
CA ALA A 23 4.97 -9.80 -11.50
C ALA A 23 4.93 -10.06 -13.01
N LYS A 24 3.72 -10.24 -13.54
CA LYS A 24 3.52 -10.53 -14.95
C LYS A 24 4.03 -9.36 -15.78
N THR A 25 4.86 -9.64 -16.77
CA THR A 25 5.30 -8.70 -17.81
C THR A 25 4.95 -9.28 -19.16
N ASP A 26 4.71 -8.42 -20.14
CA ASP A 26 4.54 -8.87 -21.51
C ASP A 26 5.90 -9.28 -22.13
N SER A 27 5.84 -9.95 -23.28
CA SER A 27 7.01 -10.43 -24.03
C SER A 27 7.55 -9.41 -25.03
N ILE A 28 7.01 -8.18 -25.04
CA ILE A 28 7.36 -7.15 -26.02
C ILE A 28 8.58 -6.39 -25.50
N LEU A 29 9.59 -6.18 -26.36
CA LEU A 29 10.76 -5.39 -25.97
C LEU A 29 10.49 -3.88 -26.05
N GLY A 30 11.10 -3.12 -25.15
CA GLY A 30 10.98 -1.65 -25.07
C GLY A 30 9.76 -1.17 -24.29
N PHE A 31 9.63 0.14 -24.09
CA PHE A 31 8.61 0.78 -23.25
C PHE A 31 7.87 1.93 -23.97
N ALA A 32 8.02 2.05 -25.29
CA ALA A 32 7.54 3.19 -26.07
C ALA A 32 6.01 3.29 -26.24
N THR A 33 5.23 2.27 -25.88
CA THR A 33 3.77 2.24 -26.08
C THR A 33 3.04 1.61 -24.88
N LEU A 34 2.75 2.42 -23.86
CA LEU A 34 2.07 1.95 -22.64
C LEU A 34 0.56 1.77 -22.78
N GLU A 35 -0.08 2.44 -23.74
CA GLU A 35 -1.55 2.45 -23.89
C GLU A 35 -2.14 1.05 -24.13
N CYS A 36 -1.38 0.13 -24.71
CA CYS A 36 -1.81 -1.25 -24.98
C CYS A 36 -1.11 -2.29 -24.09
N ARG A 37 -0.40 -1.86 -23.03
CA ARG A 37 0.46 -2.73 -22.20
C ARG A 37 0.14 -2.57 -20.71
N PRO A 38 -1.00 -3.11 -20.24
CA PRO A 38 -1.47 -2.89 -18.88
C PRO A 38 -0.51 -3.47 -17.82
N GLU A 39 0.17 -4.58 -18.12
CA GLU A 39 1.14 -5.19 -17.21
C GLU A 39 2.33 -4.26 -16.91
N ILE A 40 2.90 -3.64 -17.93
CA ILE A 40 4.05 -2.74 -17.77
C ILE A 40 3.61 -1.37 -17.26
N SER A 41 2.48 -0.86 -17.76
CA SER A 41 1.90 0.39 -17.28
C SER A 41 1.68 0.36 -15.77
N ASN A 42 1.21 -0.77 -15.22
CA ASN A 42 1.09 -0.94 -13.77
C ASN A 42 2.42 -0.76 -13.03
N LEU A 43 3.49 -1.43 -13.47
CA LEU A 43 4.81 -1.35 -12.81
C LEU A 43 5.41 0.06 -12.91
N ILE A 44 5.28 0.72 -14.07
CA ILE A 44 5.76 2.09 -14.28
C ILE A 44 4.97 3.08 -13.43
N ASN A 45 3.66 2.93 -13.32
CA ASN A 45 2.84 3.81 -12.50
C ASN A 45 3.22 3.69 -11.01
N ILE A 46 3.46 2.46 -10.53
CA ILE A 46 3.95 2.26 -9.15
C ILE A 46 5.30 2.96 -8.97
N TYR A 47 6.24 2.76 -9.89
CA TYR A 47 7.54 3.42 -9.83
C TYR A 47 7.40 4.95 -9.80
N SER A 48 6.63 5.50 -10.75
CA SER A 48 6.37 6.94 -10.90
C SER A 48 5.83 7.58 -9.62
N VAL A 49 4.84 6.94 -8.99
CA VAL A 49 4.23 7.43 -7.75
C VAL A 49 5.23 7.39 -6.59
N LEU A 50 5.98 6.30 -6.44
CA LEU A 50 6.92 6.14 -5.32
C LEU A 50 8.18 6.99 -5.47
N SER A 51 8.66 7.20 -6.70
CA SER A 51 9.84 8.02 -6.98
C SER A 51 9.49 9.50 -7.17
N ASN A 52 8.21 9.86 -7.22
CA ASN A 52 7.71 11.20 -7.55
C ASN A 52 8.27 11.74 -8.89
N VAL A 53 8.43 10.85 -9.87
CA VAL A 53 8.90 11.17 -11.23
C VAL A 53 7.75 10.94 -12.19
N ASN A 54 7.55 11.84 -13.16
CA ASN A 54 6.49 11.67 -14.16
C ASN A 54 6.70 10.39 -15.00
N VAL A 55 5.61 9.70 -15.32
CA VAL A 55 5.56 8.47 -16.13
C VAL A 55 6.39 8.58 -17.42
N GLU A 56 6.35 9.70 -18.13
CA GLU A 56 7.10 9.92 -19.37
C GLU A 56 8.61 9.79 -19.15
N LYS A 57 9.13 10.43 -18.10
CA LYS A 57 10.55 10.35 -17.72
C LYS A 57 10.95 8.97 -17.24
N VAL A 58 10.05 8.29 -16.51
CA VAL A 58 10.28 6.90 -16.10
C VAL A 58 10.40 6.02 -17.35
N CYS A 59 9.55 6.20 -18.36
CA CYS A 59 9.66 5.44 -19.61
C CYS A 59 10.99 5.67 -20.33
N GLU A 60 11.49 6.90 -20.36
CA GLU A 60 12.79 7.24 -20.96
C GLU A 60 13.96 6.55 -20.25
N GLU A 61 13.98 6.56 -18.91
CA GLU A 61 15.03 5.90 -18.11
C GLU A 61 14.96 4.38 -18.23
N VAL A 62 13.75 3.84 -18.21
CA VAL A 62 13.50 2.40 -18.25
C VAL A 62 13.76 1.81 -19.65
N ASN A 63 13.57 2.59 -20.73
CA ASN A 63 13.99 2.23 -22.09
C ASN A 63 15.51 1.99 -22.24
N LYS A 64 16.33 2.50 -21.32
CA LYS A 64 17.80 2.31 -21.35
C LYS A 64 18.23 0.98 -20.71
N HIS A 65 17.34 0.31 -19.98
CA HIS A 65 17.64 -0.87 -19.16
C HIS A 65 16.79 -2.08 -19.57
N ASP A 66 17.21 -3.29 -19.18
CA ASP A 66 16.41 -4.49 -19.39
C ASP A 66 15.31 -4.64 -18.31
N MET A 67 14.27 -5.42 -18.60
CA MET A 67 13.12 -5.61 -17.70
C MET A 67 13.53 -6.14 -16.32
N LYS A 68 14.59 -6.97 -16.28
CA LYS A 68 15.09 -7.55 -15.04
C LYS A 68 15.72 -6.48 -14.15
N HIS A 69 16.51 -5.57 -14.72
CA HIS A 69 17.06 -4.45 -13.98
C HIS A 69 15.95 -3.53 -13.45
N PHE A 70 14.98 -3.16 -14.29
CA PHE A 70 13.87 -2.32 -13.85
C PHE A 70 13.06 -2.94 -12.70
N LYS A 71 12.75 -4.24 -12.76
CA LYS A 71 12.06 -4.93 -11.66
C LYS A 71 12.87 -4.88 -10.36
N LYS A 72 14.19 -4.97 -10.45
CA LYS A 72 15.06 -4.85 -9.27
C LYS A 72 15.00 -3.44 -8.68
N GLU A 73 15.16 -2.42 -9.51
CA GLU A 73 15.05 -1.02 -9.06
C GLU A 73 13.69 -0.70 -8.45
N LEU A 74 12.61 -1.21 -9.06
CA LEU A 74 11.26 -1.08 -8.52
C LEU A 74 11.12 -1.75 -7.15
N ALA A 75 11.67 -2.96 -6.98
CA ALA A 75 11.64 -3.66 -5.70
C ALA A 75 12.42 -2.88 -4.62
N ASP A 76 13.62 -2.39 -4.95
CA ASP A 76 14.46 -1.60 -4.05
C ASP A 76 13.74 -0.29 -3.65
N LEU A 77 13.09 0.38 -4.60
CA LEU A 77 12.28 1.58 -4.35
C LEU A 77 11.10 1.28 -3.41
N ILE A 78 10.34 0.22 -3.66
CA ILE A 78 9.22 -0.19 -2.80
C ILE A 78 9.71 -0.50 -1.38
N ILE A 79 10.83 -1.21 -1.25
CA ILE A 79 11.45 -1.51 0.05
C ILE A 79 11.80 -0.22 0.80
N SER A 80 12.41 0.77 0.11
CA SER A 80 12.77 2.05 0.73
C SER A 80 11.58 2.80 1.33
N VAL A 81 10.38 2.60 0.78
CA VAL A 81 9.14 3.24 1.26
C VAL A 81 8.45 2.39 2.32
N ILE A 82 8.39 1.07 2.14
CA ILE A 82 7.64 0.17 3.03
C ILE A 82 8.42 -0.14 4.31
N SER A 83 9.75 -0.31 4.26
CA SER A 83 10.56 -0.65 5.44
C SER A 83 10.33 0.29 6.63
N PRO A 84 10.39 1.63 6.49
CA PRO A 84 10.14 2.53 7.62
C PRO A 84 8.71 2.46 8.16
N ILE A 85 7.72 2.17 7.29
CA ILE A 85 6.31 1.97 7.71
C ILE A 85 6.21 0.69 8.53
N ARG A 86 6.77 -0.41 8.03
CA ARG A 86 6.79 -1.72 8.68
C ARG A 86 7.51 -1.68 10.02
N GLU A 87 8.66 -1.01 10.10
CA GLU A 87 9.40 -0.79 11.34
C GLU A 87 8.54 -0.03 12.35
N ARG A 88 7.91 1.07 11.93
CA ARG A 88 7.04 1.85 12.79
C ARG A 88 5.83 1.05 13.29
N MET A 89 5.23 0.23 12.42
CA MET A 89 4.16 -0.69 12.81
C MET A 89 4.63 -1.67 13.87
N ASN A 90 5.80 -2.30 13.66
CA ASN A 90 6.37 -3.25 14.61
C ASN A 90 6.69 -2.62 15.96
N ASP A 91 7.19 -1.39 15.97
CA ASP A 91 7.46 -0.66 17.21
C ASP A 91 6.18 -0.33 17.97
N LEU A 92 5.11 0.08 17.27
CA LEU A 92 3.79 0.31 17.88
C LEU A 92 3.17 -0.98 18.42
N LEU A 93 3.38 -2.11 17.76
CA LEU A 93 2.89 -3.42 18.23
C LEU A 93 3.63 -3.91 19.49
N LYS A 94 4.90 -3.54 19.65
CA LYS A 94 5.67 -3.84 20.87
C LYS A 94 5.21 -3.01 22.06
N ASP A 95 4.80 -1.77 21.85
CA ASP A 95 4.27 -0.89 22.90
C ASP A 95 2.77 -1.12 23.15
N GLN A 96 2.47 -2.24 23.80
CA GLN A 96 1.10 -2.63 24.13
C GLN A 96 0.38 -1.60 25.03
N PHE A 97 1.12 -0.93 25.92
CA PHE A 97 0.53 0.06 26.83
C PHE A 97 0.06 1.29 26.05
N HIS A 98 0.91 1.83 25.19
CA HIS A 98 0.55 2.95 24.33
C HIS A 98 -0.63 2.62 23.41
N LEU A 99 -0.63 1.41 22.83
CA LEU A 99 -1.74 0.94 21.99
C LEU A 99 -3.06 0.88 22.77
N HIS A 100 -3.04 0.36 24.00
CA HIS A 100 -4.24 0.29 24.84
C HIS A 100 -4.79 1.68 25.19
N GLU A 101 -3.92 2.64 25.49
CA GLU A 101 -4.33 4.02 25.76
C GLU A 101 -4.97 4.70 24.53
N ILE A 102 -4.41 4.48 23.34
CA ILE A 102 -5.02 4.95 22.07
C ILE A 102 -6.40 4.33 21.88
N LEU A 103 -6.52 3.01 22.04
CA LEU A 103 -7.79 2.30 21.89
C LEU A 103 -8.83 2.82 22.89
N LYS A 104 -8.48 2.95 24.16
CA LYS A 104 -9.37 3.47 25.20
C LYS A 104 -9.88 4.87 24.89
N LYS A 105 -9.00 5.76 24.41
CA LYS A 105 -9.38 7.12 23.97
C LYS A 105 -10.31 7.08 22.75
N GLY A 106 -10.03 6.20 21.79
CA GLY A 106 -10.87 5.99 20.62
C GLY A 106 -12.26 5.46 20.98
N THR A 107 -12.32 4.45 21.85
CA THR A 107 -13.56 3.87 22.37
C THR A 107 -14.41 4.91 23.08
N LYS A 108 -13.82 5.76 23.93
CA LYS A 108 -14.57 6.81 24.63
C LYS A 108 -15.22 7.79 23.64
N LYS A 109 -14.45 8.28 22.65
CA LYS A 109 -14.98 9.18 21.61
C LYS A 109 -16.08 8.54 20.78
N ALA A 110 -15.88 7.29 20.37
CA ALA A 110 -16.89 6.56 19.60
C ALA A 110 -18.16 6.31 20.42
N ALA A 111 -18.03 5.98 21.71
CA ALA A 111 -19.15 5.77 22.61
C ALA A 111 -19.96 7.04 22.82
N GLU A 112 -19.32 8.20 23.01
CA GLU A 112 -20.03 9.49 23.15
C GLU A 112 -20.96 9.76 21.96
N ILE A 113 -20.47 9.54 20.73
CA ILE A 113 -21.27 9.71 19.50
C ILE A 113 -22.37 8.64 19.42
N ALA A 114 -22.02 7.37 19.63
CA ALA A 114 -22.95 6.26 19.51
C ALA A 114 -24.09 6.34 20.55
N THR A 115 -23.78 6.71 21.79
CA THR A 115 -24.75 6.87 22.87
C THR A 115 -25.70 8.03 22.60
N HIS A 116 -25.23 9.13 22.03
CA HIS A 116 -26.09 10.23 21.62
C HIS A 116 -27.08 9.77 20.52
N ASN A 117 -26.56 9.18 19.44
CA ASN A 117 -27.38 8.74 18.32
C ASN A 117 -28.40 7.66 18.72
N ILE A 118 -28.00 6.67 19.52
CA ILE A 118 -28.92 5.61 19.94
C ILE A 118 -30.00 6.12 20.87
N LYS A 119 -29.72 7.17 21.66
CA LYS A 119 -30.72 7.82 22.51
C LYS A 119 -31.80 8.49 21.64
N GLU A 120 -31.39 9.30 20.67
CA GLU A 120 -32.33 9.95 19.74
C GLU A 120 -33.18 8.94 18.98
N ILE A 121 -32.56 7.85 18.49
CA ILE A 121 -33.28 6.77 17.80
C ILE A 121 -34.31 6.11 18.72
N LYS A 122 -33.94 5.83 19.99
CA LYS A 122 -34.87 5.24 20.97
C LYS A 122 -36.03 6.17 21.29
N ASP A 123 -35.77 7.46 21.44
CA ASP A 123 -36.79 8.49 21.68
C ASP A 123 -37.78 8.57 20.51
N ILE A 124 -37.30 8.52 19.26
CA ILE A 124 -38.14 8.55 18.04
C ILE A 124 -39.02 7.30 17.92
N ILE A 125 -38.46 6.11 18.18
CA ILE A 125 -39.18 4.84 18.06
C ILE A 125 -40.19 4.65 19.21
N GLY A 126 -40.13 5.48 20.25
CA GLY A 126 -40.98 5.36 21.43
C GLY A 126 -40.52 4.25 22.38
N PHE A 127 -39.28 3.79 22.24
CA PHE A 127 -38.59 3.05 23.29
C PHE A 127 -38.17 4.05 24.37
N ALA A 128 -39.14 4.59 25.11
CA ALA A 128 -38.87 5.31 26.34
C ALA A 128 -38.08 4.39 27.29
N GLN A 129 -36.97 4.90 27.82
CA GLN A 129 -36.34 4.33 29.00
C GLN A 129 -37.25 4.50 30.22
#